data_AF-A0A2N1DL63-F1
#
_entry.id   AF-A0A2N1DL63-F1
#
_cell.length_a   1.000
_cell.length_b   1.000
_cell.length_c   1.000
_cell.angle_alpha   90.00
_cell.angle_beta   90.00
_cell.angle_gamma   90.00
#
_symmetry.space_group_name_H-M   'P 1'
#
loop_
_entity.id
_entity.type
_entity.pdbx_description
1 polymer ?
#
loop_
_entity_poly.entity_id
_entity_poly.type
_entity_poly.pdbx_seq_one_letter_code
_entity_poly.pdbx_strand_id
1 'polypeptide(L)'
;MNKKGFALLSVLVITTTTTMLAFSQFRDNHLQERMAGNQQKEISARLAAEKGVFAAFEHIKEQQKASISDPNITSTSIAQGLEALVSADENHPFKLAVDWDVFDSVNNTFPLVSTGSYKGAFSYLKTTIKASEESESGSSLFKDAATGCHGVTVKNGTVDSYNSAEGPYDPDAHGTKGSVATIASDGDIILEGSGEVYGNLTSNGNISVTATVNGDITAVGDITLNKVETTGGIYAGGNLAMDTVTAASGNKITVEGNINDNKKKSTIDATVTYGGSSNIVGTQSASIATPDTDLGDCDPLNIVTNMPTTDPENLNNNADIAGKSFTFGEESSEEQVCSGNGNKKSCRYEPNTLETADIVLFDDTNTTPVYFFDELTVSRQTITVDGDVTLYVQGNITTQNATFVLADNSSSLTILSASHIDIGSNTTTVFADGVYNDGNALRINEDGEVPLTIYSSYASETDDDIALAVTSNADIYAKVYAPLGNVSLTGGGNIMGAVRGNTVTFNSSAGQIHYDQALAHINDIPDGNSGEATTKYASVYYYYPEPGE
;
A
#
# COMPACT_ATOMS: atom_id res chain seq x y z
N MET A 1 -80.56 -63.77 -0.10
CA MET A 1 -79.18 -64.29 -0.21
C MET A 1 -78.52 -63.55 -1.37
N ASN A 2 -77.36 -62.89 -1.34
CA ASN A 2 -76.33 -62.66 -0.32
C ASN A 2 -75.71 -61.28 -0.60
N LYS A 3 -76.28 -60.19 -0.06
CA LYS A 3 -75.67 -58.84 -0.12
C LYS A 3 -74.32 -58.75 0.61
N LYS A 4 -73.97 -59.78 1.40
CA LYS A 4 -72.68 -59.92 2.11
C LYS A 4 -71.52 -60.42 1.22
N GLY A 5 -71.79 -61.04 0.06
CA GLY A 5 -70.75 -61.60 -0.82
C GLY A 5 -70.08 -60.57 -1.73
N PHE A 6 -70.84 -59.60 -2.25
CA PHE A 6 -70.31 -58.53 -3.12
C PHE A 6 -69.42 -57.55 -2.35
N ALA A 7 -69.81 -57.21 -1.11
CA ALA A 7 -68.99 -56.37 -0.23
C ALA A 7 -67.60 -56.99 0.05
N LEU A 8 -67.52 -58.32 0.18
CA LEU A 8 -66.26 -59.03 0.37
C LEU A 8 -65.33 -58.89 -0.84
N LEU A 9 -65.89 -58.97 -2.05
CA LEU A 9 -65.14 -58.84 -3.30
C LEU A 9 -64.61 -57.41 -3.50
N SER A 10 -65.46 -56.40 -3.25
CA SER A 10 -65.05 -54.99 -3.34
C SER A 10 -63.98 -54.64 -2.31
N VAL A 11 -64.10 -55.13 -1.07
CA VAL A 11 -63.08 -54.93 -0.03
C VAL A 11 -61.77 -55.64 -0.40
N LEU A 12 -61.83 -56.83 -0.99
CA LEU A 12 -60.62 -57.55 -1.45
C LEU A 12 -59.88 -56.77 -2.55
N VAL A 13 -60.61 -56.25 -3.55
CA VAL A 13 -60.03 -55.46 -4.65
C VAL A 13 -59.45 -54.13 -4.14
N ILE A 14 -60.16 -53.44 -3.24
CA ILE A 14 -59.63 -52.21 -2.63
C ILE A 14 -58.38 -52.53 -1.80
N THR A 15 -58.42 -53.59 -0.98
CA THR A 15 -57.26 -53.98 -0.16
C THR A 15 -56.05 -54.36 -1.01
N THR A 16 -56.24 -55.08 -2.12
CA THR A 16 -55.14 -55.46 -3.04
C THR A 16 -54.57 -54.24 -3.76
N THR A 17 -55.41 -53.36 -4.27
CA THR A 17 -54.95 -52.10 -4.91
C THR A 17 -54.23 -51.19 -3.91
N THR A 18 -54.75 -51.02 -2.69
CA THR A 18 -54.09 -50.26 -1.61
C THR A 18 -52.76 -50.89 -1.19
N THR A 19 -52.69 -52.23 -1.10
CA THR A 19 -51.46 -52.94 -0.75
C THR A 19 -50.40 -52.79 -1.84
N MET A 20 -50.79 -52.85 -3.11
CA MET A 20 -49.88 -52.65 -4.25
C MET A 20 -49.33 -51.21 -4.28
N LEU A 21 -50.18 -50.21 -4.00
CA LEU A 21 -49.76 -48.83 -3.83
C LEU A 21 -48.80 -48.65 -2.65
N ALA A 22 -49.09 -49.28 -1.51
CA ALA A 22 -48.22 -49.24 -0.34
C ALA A 22 -46.83 -49.85 -0.64
N PHE A 23 -46.76 -50.99 -1.35
CA PHE A 23 -45.48 -51.59 -1.75
C PHE A 23 -44.69 -50.72 -2.73
N SER A 24 -45.36 -50.01 -3.65
CA SER A 24 -44.68 -49.05 -4.54
C SER A 24 -44.04 -47.92 -3.74
N GLN A 25 -44.78 -47.36 -2.76
CA GLN A 25 -44.29 -46.29 -1.89
C GLN A 25 -43.09 -46.75 -1.04
N PHE A 26 -43.10 -47.99 -0.51
CA PHE A 26 -41.94 -48.52 0.21
C PHE A 26 -40.69 -48.65 -0.68
N ARG A 27 -40.85 -49.07 -1.94
CA ARG A 27 -39.72 -49.16 -2.88
C ARG A 27 -39.14 -47.79 -3.19
N ASP A 28 -40.00 -46.80 -3.40
CA ASP A 28 -39.60 -45.44 -3.72
C ASP A 28 -38.92 -44.76 -2.51
N ASN A 29 -39.46 -44.98 -1.30
CA ASN A 29 -38.83 -44.52 -0.06
C ASN A 29 -37.43 -45.13 0.15
N HIS A 30 -37.27 -46.43 -0.11
CA HIS A 30 -35.96 -47.08 -0.01
C HIS A 30 -34.96 -46.56 -1.06
N LEU A 31 -35.41 -46.27 -2.28
CA LEU A 31 -34.56 -45.64 -3.29
C LEU A 31 -34.17 -44.21 -2.89
N GLN A 32 -35.11 -43.43 -2.36
CA GLN A 32 -34.84 -42.08 -1.85
C GLN A 32 -33.86 -42.10 -0.68
N GLU A 33 -33.99 -43.05 0.25
CA GLU A 33 -33.04 -43.22 1.36
C GLU A 33 -31.63 -43.54 0.86
N ARG A 34 -31.51 -44.42 -0.14
CA ARG A 34 -30.21 -44.73 -0.77
C ARG A 34 -29.63 -43.54 -1.52
N MET A 35 -30.46 -42.77 -2.23
CA MET A 35 -30.02 -41.55 -2.93
C MET A 35 -29.56 -40.49 -1.93
N ALA A 36 -30.35 -40.22 -0.90
CA ALA A 36 -30.02 -39.28 0.17
C ALA A 36 -28.75 -39.70 0.92
N GLY A 37 -28.60 -40.99 1.22
CA GLY A 37 -27.40 -41.53 1.86
C GLY A 37 -26.15 -41.39 0.97
N ASN A 38 -26.27 -41.65 -0.33
CA ASN A 38 -25.16 -41.46 -1.28
C ASN A 38 -24.81 -39.97 -1.43
N GLN A 39 -25.80 -39.09 -1.57
CA GLN A 39 -25.60 -37.64 -1.64
C GLN A 39 -24.93 -37.11 -0.37
N GLN A 40 -25.39 -37.55 0.81
CA GLN A 40 -24.77 -37.16 2.07
C GLN A 40 -23.31 -37.58 2.13
N LYS A 41 -22.98 -38.79 1.65
CA LYS A 41 -21.59 -39.25 1.61
C LYS A 41 -20.72 -38.44 0.66
N GLU A 42 -21.26 -38.11 -0.51
CA GLU A 42 -20.56 -37.30 -1.51
C GLU A 42 -20.29 -35.87 -1.00
N ILE A 43 -21.30 -35.20 -0.45
CA ILE A 43 -21.15 -33.86 0.15
C ILE A 43 -20.11 -33.91 1.29
N SER A 44 -20.16 -34.94 2.12
CA SER A 44 -19.20 -35.11 3.22
C SER A 44 -17.77 -35.32 2.74
N ALA A 45 -17.57 -36.04 1.63
CA ALA A 45 -16.27 -36.22 1.01
C ALA A 45 -15.76 -34.92 0.37
N ARG A 46 -16.65 -34.12 -0.23
CA ARG A 46 -16.33 -32.78 -0.78
C ARG A 46 -15.86 -31.82 0.31
N LEU A 47 -16.60 -31.73 1.42
CA LEU A 47 -16.20 -30.89 2.56
C LEU A 47 -14.84 -31.30 3.14
N ALA A 48 -14.53 -32.61 3.16
CA ALA A 48 -13.22 -33.09 3.58
C ALA A 48 -12.11 -32.63 2.61
N ALA A 49 -12.34 -32.66 1.29
CA ALA A 49 -11.39 -32.17 0.30
C ALA A 49 -11.19 -30.64 0.40
N GLU A 50 -12.26 -29.87 0.61
CA GLU A 50 -12.19 -28.43 0.85
C GLU A 50 -11.36 -28.12 2.11
N LYS A 51 -11.60 -28.85 3.21
CA LYS A 51 -10.82 -28.71 4.45
C LYS A 51 -9.32 -28.94 4.23
N GLY A 52 -8.95 -29.91 3.38
CA GLY A 52 -7.55 -30.14 3.03
C GLY A 52 -6.94 -28.97 2.25
N VAL A 53 -7.68 -28.38 1.31
CA VAL A 53 -7.24 -27.17 0.59
C VAL A 53 -7.05 -25.99 1.55
N PHE A 54 -7.96 -25.77 2.49
CA PHE A 54 -7.80 -24.73 3.51
C PHE A 54 -6.58 -24.98 4.40
N ALA A 55 -6.37 -26.22 4.84
CA ALA A 55 -5.19 -26.58 5.64
C ALA A 55 -3.88 -26.35 4.87
N ALA A 56 -3.87 -26.64 3.57
CA ALA A 56 -2.72 -26.36 2.72
C ALA A 56 -2.47 -24.85 2.58
N PHE A 57 -3.52 -24.05 2.42
CA PHE A 57 -3.42 -22.60 2.32
C PHE A 57 -2.85 -21.98 3.60
N GLU A 58 -3.35 -22.36 4.77
CA GLU A 58 -2.82 -21.88 6.06
C GLU A 58 -1.36 -22.28 6.25
N HIS A 59 -1.01 -23.52 5.91
CA HIS A 59 0.37 -23.98 6.02
C HIS A 59 1.33 -23.20 5.11
N ILE A 60 0.92 -22.92 3.86
CA ILE A 60 1.71 -22.08 2.94
C ILE A 60 1.85 -20.67 3.51
N LYS A 61 0.75 -20.06 4.00
CA LYS A 61 0.78 -18.71 4.60
C LYS A 61 1.75 -18.65 5.79
N GLU A 62 1.67 -19.61 6.71
CA GLU A 62 2.52 -19.66 7.91
C GLU A 62 4.00 -19.89 7.56
N GLN A 63 4.30 -20.85 6.69
CA GLN A 63 5.69 -21.17 6.33
C GLN A 63 6.31 -20.08 5.46
N GLN A 64 5.53 -19.43 4.60
CA GLN A 64 5.99 -18.28 3.81
C GLN A 64 6.29 -17.06 4.70
N LYS A 65 5.53 -16.86 5.78
CA LYS A 65 5.88 -15.86 6.78
C LYS A 65 7.18 -16.22 7.51
N ALA A 66 7.38 -17.50 7.83
CA ALA A 66 8.58 -17.96 8.51
C ALA A 66 9.85 -17.88 7.63
N SER A 67 9.72 -18.04 6.30
CA SER A 67 10.86 -17.94 5.36
C SER A 67 11.49 -16.55 5.28
N ILE A 68 10.78 -15.51 5.71
CA ILE A 68 11.33 -14.15 5.86
C ILE A 68 12.45 -14.14 6.91
N SER A 69 12.28 -14.92 8.00
CA SER A 69 13.22 -14.96 9.13
C SER A 69 14.20 -16.15 9.12
N ASP A 70 13.92 -17.19 8.34
CA ASP A 70 14.77 -18.39 8.23
C ASP A 70 15.06 -18.73 6.75
N PRO A 71 16.30 -18.51 6.28
CA PRO A 71 16.69 -18.76 4.89
C PRO A 71 16.68 -20.24 4.49
N ASN A 72 16.48 -21.17 5.44
CA ASN A 72 16.36 -22.60 5.13
C ASN A 72 14.94 -23.01 4.71
N ILE A 73 13.95 -22.14 4.90
CA ILE A 73 12.58 -22.38 4.44
C ILE A 73 12.48 -21.88 3.00
N THR A 74 12.34 -22.82 2.07
CA THR A 74 12.24 -22.56 0.62
C THR A 74 10.88 -23.04 0.12
N SER A 75 10.41 -22.54 -1.03
CA SER A 75 9.17 -23.00 -1.66
C SER A 75 9.15 -24.53 -1.83
N THR A 76 10.32 -25.14 -2.07
CA THR A 76 10.48 -26.60 -2.14
C THR A 76 10.23 -27.30 -0.79
N SER A 77 10.72 -26.76 0.32
CA SER A 77 10.48 -27.35 1.65
C SER A 77 9.04 -27.15 2.11
N ILE A 78 8.41 -26.02 1.74
CA ILE A 78 6.97 -25.77 1.97
C ILE A 78 6.14 -26.81 1.20
N ALA A 79 6.44 -27.05 -0.08
CA ALA A 79 5.76 -28.05 -0.89
C ALA A 79 5.91 -29.47 -0.33
N GLN A 80 7.08 -29.82 0.21
CA GLN A 80 7.29 -31.11 0.89
C GLN A 80 6.48 -31.23 2.20
N GLY A 81 6.32 -30.13 2.95
CA GLY A 81 5.51 -30.09 4.17
C GLY A 81 4.02 -30.35 3.92
N LEU A 82 3.51 -29.90 2.76
CA LEU A 82 2.10 -30.09 2.38
C LEU A 82 1.69 -31.56 2.26
N GLU A 83 2.56 -32.44 1.77
CA GLU A 83 2.24 -33.86 1.61
C GLU A 83 2.18 -34.61 2.96
N ALA A 84 2.78 -34.04 4.01
CA ALA A 84 2.70 -34.56 5.37
C ALA A 84 1.40 -34.17 6.09
N LEU A 85 0.65 -33.19 5.56
CA LEU A 85 -0.63 -32.76 6.14
C LEU A 85 -1.71 -33.80 5.85
N VAL A 86 -2.10 -34.52 6.90
CA VAL A 86 -3.21 -35.50 6.90
C VAL A 86 -4.06 -35.23 8.13
N SER A 87 -5.39 -35.17 7.99
CA SER A 87 -6.27 -35.03 9.16
C SER A 87 -6.42 -36.34 9.93
N ALA A 88 -6.31 -36.26 11.26
CA ALA A 88 -6.54 -37.38 12.18
C ALA A 88 -8.03 -37.70 12.45
N ASP A 89 -8.98 -37.08 11.74
CA ASP A 89 -10.40 -37.36 11.91
C ASP A 89 -10.77 -38.66 11.17
N GLU A 90 -10.94 -39.75 11.92
CA GLU A 90 -11.30 -41.08 11.41
C GLU A 90 -12.57 -41.08 10.54
N ASN A 91 -13.44 -40.07 10.69
CA ASN A 91 -14.69 -40.01 9.96
C ASN A 91 -14.59 -39.22 8.65
N HIS A 92 -13.71 -38.22 8.54
CA HIS A 92 -13.56 -37.36 7.37
C HIS A 92 -12.08 -37.08 7.03
N PRO A 93 -11.28 -38.09 6.64
CA PRO A 93 -9.89 -37.85 6.35
C PRO A 93 -9.70 -37.17 5.00
N PHE A 94 -8.82 -36.17 4.97
CA PHE A 94 -8.24 -35.61 3.75
C PHE A 94 -6.78 -36.04 3.59
N LYS A 95 -6.35 -36.15 2.33
CA LYS A 95 -4.95 -36.32 1.94
C LYS A 95 -4.58 -35.25 0.92
N LEU A 96 -3.38 -34.69 1.05
CA LEU A 96 -2.83 -33.72 0.11
C LEU A 96 -1.71 -34.36 -0.72
N ALA A 97 -1.62 -33.95 -1.98
CA ALA A 97 -0.54 -34.30 -2.89
C ALA A 97 -0.16 -33.06 -3.70
N VAL A 98 1.13 -32.79 -3.85
CA VAL A 98 1.62 -31.70 -4.70
C VAL A 98 1.84 -32.24 -6.11
N ASP A 99 1.43 -31.47 -7.11
CA ASP A 99 1.67 -31.77 -8.52
C ASP A 99 3.05 -31.26 -8.93
N TRP A 100 4.08 -32.08 -8.66
CA TRP A 100 5.48 -31.71 -8.85
C TRP A 100 5.85 -31.39 -10.31
N ASP A 101 5.08 -31.89 -11.28
CA ASP A 101 5.31 -31.61 -12.71
C ASP A 101 4.92 -30.17 -13.10
N VAL A 102 4.06 -29.53 -12.31
CA VAL A 102 3.54 -28.17 -12.54
C VAL A 102 4.02 -27.20 -11.45
N PHE A 103 4.69 -27.70 -10.41
CA PHE A 103 5.23 -26.89 -9.32
C PHE A 103 6.29 -25.91 -9.84
N ASP A 104 6.15 -24.64 -9.44
CA ASP A 104 7.06 -23.57 -9.86
C ASP A 104 7.59 -22.84 -8.62
N SER A 105 8.85 -23.15 -8.30
CA SER A 105 9.56 -22.54 -7.17
C SER A 105 10.01 -21.11 -7.44
N VAL A 106 10.04 -20.65 -8.70
CA VAL A 106 10.42 -19.28 -9.06
C VAL A 106 9.23 -18.34 -8.89
N ASN A 107 8.04 -18.80 -9.30
CA ASN A 107 6.80 -18.05 -9.18
C ASN A 107 5.99 -18.38 -7.91
N ASN A 108 6.60 -19.10 -6.95
CA ASN A 108 5.98 -19.55 -5.69
C ASN A 108 4.56 -20.10 -5.86
N THR A 109 4.41 -20.98 -6.85
CA THR A 109 3.13 -21.55 -7.24
C THR A 109 3.04 -23.02 -6.83
N PHE A 110 2.05 -23.33 -5.99
CA PHE A 110 1.81 -24.62 -5.36
C PHE A 110 0.54 -25.27 -5.94
N PRO A 111 0.66 -26.05 -7.03
CA PRO A 111 -0.43 -26.88 -7.52
C PRO A 111 -0.58 -28.11 -6.62
N LEU A 112 -1.78 -28.32 -6.11
CA LEU A 112 -2.06 -29.44 -5.21
C LEU A 112 -3.44 -30.06 -5.46
N VAL A 113 -3.54 -31.32 -5.07
CA VAL A 113 -4.77 -32.10 -5.11
C VAL A 113 -5.11 -32.53 -3.69
N SER A 114 -6.27 -32.09 -3.20
CA SER A 114 -6.84 -32.60 -1.96
C SER A 114 -7.83 -33.72 -2.25
N THR A 115 -7.62 -34.88 -1.64
CA THR A 115 -8.52 -36.03 -1.70
C THR A 115 -9.28 -36.16 -0.38
N GLY A 116 -10.57 -35.88 -0.39
CA GLY A 116 -11.46 -36.09 0.74
C GLY A 116 -12.14 -37.46 0.65
N SER A 117 -12.26 -38.15 1.79
CA SER A 117 -12.95 -39.44 1.85
C SER A 117 -13.97 -39.51 2.98
N TYR A 118 -15.12 -40.14 2.71
CA TYR A 118 -16.17 -40.36 3.70
C TYR A 118 -16.96 -41.64 3.42
N LYS A 119 -16.87 -42.64 4.30
CA LYS A 119 -17.64 -43.91 4.24
C LYS A 119 -17.69 -44.53 2.83
N GLY A 120 -16.55 -44.55 2.15
CA GLY A 120 -16.35 -45.12 0.81
C GLY A 120 -16.63 -44.19 -0.38
N ALA A 121 -17.06 -42.95 -0.13
CA ALA A 121 -17.09 -41.90 -1.15
C ALA A 121 -15.77 -41.12 -1.16
N PHE A 122 -15.34 -40.71 -2.35
CA PHE A 122 -14.12 -39.93 -2.57
C PHE A 122 -14.47 -38.67 -3.36
N SER A 123 -13.78 -37.57 -3.07
CA SER A 123 -13.85 -36.32 -3.82
C SER A 123 -12.44 -35.78 -4.00
N TYR A 124 -12.14 -35.27 -5.19
CA TYR A 124 -10.84 -34.68 -5.51
C TYR A 124 -11.03 -33.20 -5.85
N LEU A 125 -10.27 -32.36 -5.18
CA LEU A 125 -10.27 -30.91 -5.37
C LEU A 125 -8.86 -30.50 -5.81
N LYS A 126 -8.72 -30.02 -7.04
CA LYS A 126 -7.46 -29.51 -7.57
C LYS A 126 -7.45 -27.99 -7.41
N THR A 127 -6.36 -27.47 -6.89
CA THR A 127 -6.17 -26.04 -6.67
C THR A 127 -4.73 -25.66 -6.97
N THR A 128 -4.54 -24.39 -7.34
CA THR A 128 -3.22 -23.79 -7.42
C THR A 128 -3.20 -22.62 -6.47
N ILE A 129 -2.29 -22.65 -5.50
CA ILE A 129 -2.08 -21.56 -4.55
C ILE A 129 -0.82 -20.81 -4.97
N LYS A 130 -0.90 -19.50 -5.08
CA LYS A 130 0.25 -18.64 -5.32
C LYS A 130 0.59 -17.94 -4.02
N ALA A 131 1.79 -18.16 -3.50
CA ALA A 131 2.34 -17.32 -2.46
C ALA A 131 3.20 -16.26 -3.15
N SER A 132 2.98 -14.99 -2.86
CA SER A 132 3.95 -13.96 -3.22
C SER A 132 4.84 -13.76 -2.03
N GLU A 133 6.14 -13.82 -2.28
CA GLU A 133 7.02 -12.97 -1.50
C GLU A 133 6.78 -11.57 -2.04
N GLU A 134 6.17 -10.69 -1.26
CA GLU A 134 6.62 -9.29 -1.32
C GLU A 134 7.98 -9.22 -0.61
N SER A 135 8.95 -10.03 -1.06
CA SER A 135 10.37 -9.82 -0.78
C SER A 135 10.87 -8.84 -1.84
N GLU A 136 10.37 -7.61 -1.77
CA GLU A 136 11.27 -6.51 -2.03
C GLU A 136 11.88 -6.23 -0.65
N SER A 137 13.17 -6.54 -0.46
CA SER A 137 13.90 -6.16 0.75
C SER A 137 13.56 -4.69 1.06
N GLY A 138 12.86 -4.45 2.16
CA GLY A 138 12.19 -3.17 2.42
C GLY A 138 10.69 -3.32 2.66
N SER A 139 10.25 -3.47 3.91
CA SER A 139 8.88 -3.06 4.25
C SER A 139 8.85 -1.54 4.31
N SER A 140 8.66 -0.92 3.14
CA SER A 140 8.60 0.53 3.01
C SER A 140 7.18 1.07 3.14
N LEU A 141 7.04 2.20 3.84
CA LEU A 141 5.83 3.02 3.89
C LEU A 141 5.56 3.80 2.61
N PHE A 142 6.55 3.85 1.70
CA PHE A 142 6.60 4.72 0.54
C PHE A 142 6.79 3.90 -0.73
N LYS A 143 5.72 3.17 -1.11
CA LYS A 143 5.64 2.44 -2.39
C LYS A 143 5.12 3.31 -3.55
N ASP A 144 4.47 4.42 -3.21
CA ASP A 144 3.81 5.35 -4.12
C ASP A 144 4.37 6.77 -3.95
N ALA A 145 4.28 7.59 -5.00
CA ALA A 145 4.74 8.99 -4.99
C ALA A 145 4.00 9.83 -3.95
N ALA A 146 2.69 9.66 -3.89
CA ALA A 146 1.81 10.35 -2.97
C ALA A 146 0.76 9.37 -2.42
N THR A 147 0.71 9.26 -1.09
CA THR A 147 -0.29 8.46 -0.38
C THR A 147 -1.06 9.35 0.58
N GLY A 148 -2.38 9.43 0.40
CA GLY A 148 -3.27 10.14 1.31
C GLY A 148 -4.09 9.17 2.13
N CYS A 149 -4.27 9.40 3.42
CA CYS A 149 -5.23 8.62 4.19
C CYS A 149 -6.66 8.85 3.69
N HIS A 150 -7.12 10.09 3.76
CA HIS A 150 -8.48 10.49 3.40
C HIS A 150 -8.56 11.26 2.08
N GLY A 151 -7.44 11.49 1.40
CA GLY A 151 -7.49 11.93 0.01
C GLY A 151 -6.18 12.45 -0.56
N VAL A 152 -6.11 12.44 -1.89
CA VAL A 152 -5.03 13.07 -2.65
C VAL A 152 -5.61 13.96 -3.75
N THR A 153 -5.16 15.20 -3.81
CA THR A 153 -5.53 16.16 -4.86
C THR A 153 -4.29 16.64 -5.61
N VAL A 154 -4.26 16.48 -6.93
CA VAL A 154 -3.18 16.95 -7.80
C VAL A 154 -3.75 17.95 -8.81
N LYS A 155 -3.27 19.19 -8.79
CA LYS A 155 -3.72 20.29 -9.67
C LYS A 155 -2.58 20.77 -10.56
N ASN A 156 -2.71 20.56 -11.87
CA ASN A 156 -1.82 21.05 -12.94
C ASN A 156 -0.37 20.52 -12.95
N GLY A 157 0.00 19.65 -12.02
CA GLY A 157 1.35 19.14 -11.88
C GLY A 157 1.55 17.72 -12.44
N THR A 158 2.80 17.38 -12.77
CA THR A 158 3.17 16.04 -13.25
C THR A 158 3.65 15.18 -12.08
N VAL A 159 3.29 13.90 -12.10
CA VAL A 159 3.80 12.89 -11.17
C VAL A 159 4.46 11.77 -11.97
N ASP A 160 5.75 11.53 -11.76
CA ASP A 160 6.51 10.47 -12.41
C ASP A 160 7.46 9.79 -11.41
N SER A 161 8.51 9.11 -11.89
CA SER A 161 9.47 8.45 -11.02
C SER A 161 10.88 8.42 -11.61
N TYR A 162 11.87 8.18 -10.76
CA TYR A 162 13.24 7.80 -11.12
C TYR A 162 13.80 6.85 -10.07
N ASN A 163 15.02 6.36 -10.25
CA ASN A 163 15.69 5.53 -9.25
C ASN A 163 17.02 6.18 -8.85
N SER A 164 17.08 6.77 -7.65
CA SER A 164 18.28 7.46 -7.17
C SER A 164 19.48 6.52 -6.98
N ALA A 165 19.25 5.21 -6.83
CA ALA A 165 20.29 4.20 -6.79
C ALA A 165 20.96 3.97 -8.17
N GLU A 166 20.27 4.30 -9.27
CA GLU A 166 20.78 4.17 -10.64
C GLU A 166 21.39 5.47 -11.17
N GLY A 167 20.95 6.62 -10.66
CA GLY A 167 21.47 7.93 -11.04
C GLY A 167 20.53 9.10 -10.70
N PRO A 168 20.93 10.33 -11.07
CA PRO A 168 20.06 11.50 -10.92
C PRO A 168 18.84 11.42 -11.83
N TYR A 169 17.83 12.24 -11.52
CA TYR A 169 16.64 12.37 -12.36
C TYR A 169 17.00 12.87 -13.77
N ASP A 170 16.41 12.25 -14.79
CA ASP A 170 16.53 12.67 -16.19
C ASP A 170 15.12 12.95 -16.75
N PRO A 171 14.80 14.22 -17.09
CA PRO A 171 13.49 14.57 -17.61
C PRO A 171 13.17 13.92 -18.97
N ASP A 172 14.18 13.51 -19.75
CA ASP A 172 13.97 12.84 -21.03
C ASP A 172 13.75 11.32 -20.88
N ALA A 173 14.03 10.76 -19.69
CA ALA A 173 14.00 9.33 -19.40
C ALA A 173 13.31 9.01 -18.06
N HIS A 174 12.24 9.75 -17.72
CA HIS A 174 11.47 9.52 -16.52
C HIS A 174 10.80 8.13 -16.52
N GLY A 175 10.70 7.53 -15.34
CA GLY A 175 10.00 6.27 -15.11
C GLY A 175 8.49 6.43 -15.00
N THR A 176 7.80 5.29 -14.92
CA THR A 176 6.33 5.21 -14.87
C THR A 176 5.79 4.61 -13.56
N LYS A 177 6.52 4.77 -12.45
CA LYS A 177 6.12 4.30 -11.12
C LYS A 177 5.68 5.45 -10.19
N GLY A 178 5.30 6.60 -10.76
CA GLY A 178 4.77 7.75 -10.04
C GLY A 178 3.31 7.55 -9.61
N SER A 179 3.04 6.49 -8.87
CA SER A 179 1.69 6.10 -8.47
C SER A 179 1.13 7.00 -7.37
N VAL A 180 -0.20 7.11 -7.32
CA VAL A 180 -0.93 7.90 -6.31
C VAL A 180 -1.99 7.01 -5.67
N ALA A 181 -2.04 7.03 -4.34
CA ALA A 181 -2.80 6.07 -3.56
C ALA A 181 -3.59 6.72 -2.42
N THR A 182 -4.68 6.05 -2.01
CA THR A 182 -5.38 6.37 -0.76
C THR A 182 -5.72 5.15 0.06
N ILE A 183 -5.77 5.31 1.39
CA ILE A 183 -5.86 4.19 2.33
C ILE A 183 -7.26 4.07 2.97
N ALA A 184 -7.85 5.17 3.45
CA ALA A 184 -9.14 5.13 4.12
C ALA A 184 -10.28 4.89 3.11
N SER A 185 -11.38 4.29 3.57
CA SER A 185 -12.54 3.98 2.71
C SER A 185 -13.24 5.19 2.09
N ASP A 186 -12.99 6.38 2.62
CA ASP A 186 -13.46 7.68 2.12
C ASP A 186 -12.33 8.46 1.41
N GLY A 187 -11.19 7.81 1.19
CA GLY A 187 -10.01 8.38 0.54
C GLY A 187 -10.24 8.61 -0.94
N ASP A 188 -10.58 9.83 -1.33
CA ASP A 188 -10.81 10.19 -2.73
C ASP A 188 -9.50 10.65 -3.43
N ILE A 189 -9.34 10.32 -4.71
CA ILE A 189 -8.29 10.90 -5.57
C ILE A 189 -8.91 11.87 -6.56
N ILE A 190 -8.43 13.11 -6.55
CA ILE A 190 -8.88 14.17 -7.46
C ILE A 190 -7.68 14.68 -8.27
N LEU A 191 -7.69 14.44 -9.58
CA LEU A 191 -6.72 15.02 -10.50
C LEU A 191 -7.40 16.10 -11.34
N GLU A 192 -6.99 17.36 -11.16
CA GLU A 192 -7.54 18.51 -11.87
C GLU A 192 -6.49 19.21 -12.74
N GLY A 193 -6.98 19.83 -13.82
CA GLY A 193 -6.15 20.65 -14.69
C GLY A 193 -5.46 19.86 -15.79
N SER A 194 -4.27 20.29 -16.18
CA SER A 194 -3.51 19.75 -17.31
C SER A 194 -2.29 18.91 -16.93
N GLY A 195 -2.21 18.46 -15.67
CA GLY A 195 -1.13 17.60 -15.20
C GLY A 195 -1.17 16.22 -15.85
N GLU A 196 -0.10 15.45 -15.66
CA GLU A 196 0.00 14.06 -16.12
C GLU A 196 0.51 13.16 -14.99
N VAL A 197 -0.05 11.96 -14.86
CA VAL A 197 0.44 10.96 -13.89
C VAL A 197 1.01 9.78 -14.65
N TYR A 198 2.29 9.48 -14.43
CA TYR A 198 2.99 8.31 -14.94
C TYR A 198 3.09 7.24 -13.86
N GLY A 199 1.96 6.61 -13.57
CA GLY A 199 1.81 5.60 -12.54
C GLY A 199 0.36 5.17 -12.39
N ASN A 200 0.10 4.31 -11.42
CA ASN A 200 -1.25 3.84 -11.13
C ASN A 200 -1.98 4.80 -10.19
N LEU A 201 -3.30 4.83 -10.30
CA LEU A 201 -4.18 5.47 -9.32
C LEU A 201 -4.94 4.39 -8.56
N THR A 202 -4.79 4.36 -7.23
CA THR A 202 -5.44 3.36 -6.37
C THR A 202 -6.21 4.05 -5.26
N SER A 203 -7.53 3.95 -5.25
CA SER A 203 -8.37 4.61 -4.26
C SER A 203 -9.33 3.68 -3.54
N ASN A 204 -9.39 3.83 -2.22
CA ASN A 204 -10.37 3.16 -1.38
C ASN A 204 -11.71 3.91 -1.33
N GLY A 205 -11.74 5.15 -1.81
CA GLY A 205 -12.93 5.94 -2.11
C GLY A 205 -13.19 6.04 -3.63
N ASN A 206 -13.44 7.27 -4.09
CA ASN A 206 -13.75 7.60 -5.48
C ASN A 206 -12.55 8.22 -6.21
N ILE A 207 -12.57 8.15 -7.54
CA ILE A 207 -11.58 8.79 -8.39
C ILE A 207 -12.26 9.78 -9.35
N SER A 208 -11.79 11.02 -9.37
CA SER A 208 -12.21 12.05 -10.34
C SER A 208 -11.00 12.62 -11.07
N VAL A 209 -10.93 12.44 -12.38
CA VAL A 209 -9.76 12.78 -13.19
C VAL A 209 -10.15 13.67 -14.36
N THR A 210 -9.48 14.81 -14.49
CA THR A 210 -9.50 15.65 -15.70
C THR A 210 -8.16 15.70 -16.44
N ALA A 211 -7.18 14.98 -15.92
CA ALA A 211 -5.78 14.91 -16.34
C ALA A 211 -5.46 13.63 -17.13
N THR A 212 -4.27 13.53 -17.71
CA THR A 212 -3.78 12.30 -18.37
C THR A 212 -3.23 11.32 -17.35
N VAL A 213 -3.50 10.01 -17.52
CA VAL A 213 -3.02 8.97 -16.60
C VAL A 213 -2.40 7.82 -17.38
N ASN A 214 -1.09 7.66 -17.29
CA ASN A 214 -0.33 6.59 -17.91
C ASN A 214 -0.14 5.42 -16.94
N GLY A 215 -1.24 4.74 -16.61
CA GLY A 215 -1.27 3.58 -15.73
C GLY A 215 -2.69 3.07 -15.49
N ASP A 216 -2.83 2.10 -14.59
CA ASP A 216 -4.11 1.54 -14.20
C ASP A 216 -4.85 2.51 -13.25
N ILE A 217 -6.17 2.61 -13.41
CA ILE A 217 -7.04 3.39 -12.53
C ILE A 217 -7.96 2.43 -11.78
N THR A 218 -7.79 2.34 -10.47
CA THR A 218 -8.51 1.40 -9.60
C THR A 218 -9.18 2.14 -8.45
N ALA A 219 -10.50 1.99 -8.31
CA ALA A 219 -11.25 2.56 -7.20
C ALA A 219 -12.25 1.54 -6.63
N VAL A 220 -12.40 1.52 -5.31
CA VAL A 220 -13.50 0.80 -4.64
C VAL A 220 -14.84 1.50 -4.93
N GLY A 221 -14.84 2.83 -4.98
CA GLY A 221 -16.00 3.66 -5.27
C GLY A 221 -16.21 3.94 -6.77
N ASP A 222 -16.81 5.08 -7.05
CA ASP A 222 -17.11 5.56 -8.40
C ASP A 222 -15.84 6.14 -9.07
N ILE A 223 -15.75 5.98 -10.39
CA ILE A 223 -14.71 6.62 -11.23
C ILE A 223 -15.36 7.59 -12.20
N THR A 224 -14.88 8.84 -12.22
CA THR A 224 -15.28 9.89 -13.15
C THR A 224 -14.10 10.37 -13.99
N LEU A 225 -14.16 10.16 -15.31
CA LEU A 225 -13.09 10.49 -16.26
C LEU A 225 -13.53 11.58 -17.25
N ASN A 226 -12.95 12.77 -17.10
CA ASN A 226 -13.23 13.96 -17.89
C ASN A 226 -12.06 14.30 -18.81
N LYS A 227 -12.03 13.70 -20.01
CA LYS A 227 -10.94 13.85 -21.01
C LYS A 227 -9.64 13.18 -20.56
N VAL A 228 -9.62 11.84 -20.58
CA VAL A 228 -8.51 11.04 -20.09
C VAL A 228 -8.01 10.12 -21.20
N GLU A 229 -6.70 10.13 -21.43
CA GLU A 229 -6.01 9.05 -22.14
C GLU A 229 -5.42 8.15 -21.08
N THR A 230 -5.78 6.86 -21.10
CA THR A 230 -5.19 5.85 -20.22
C THR A 230 -4.54 4.76 -21.02
N THR A 231 -3.28 4.48 -20.67
CA THR A 231 -2.52 3.35 -21.22
C THR A 231 -2.78 2.06 -20.46
N GLY A 232 -3.45 2.12 -19.30
CA GLY A 232 -3.78 0.99 -18.44
C GLY A 232 -5.26 0.58 -18.45
N GLY A 233 -5.60 -0.32 -17.54
CA GLY A 233 -6.95 -0.76 -17.25
C GLY A 233 -7.72 0.20 -16.32
N ILE A 234 -9.04 0.07 -16.32
CA ILE A 234 -9.94 0.81 -15.43
C ILE A 234 -10.75 -0.20 -14.62
N TYR A 235 -10.71 -0.08 -13.30
CA TYR A 235 -11.34 -1.00 -12.36
C TYR A 235 -12.15 -0.23 -11.32
N ALA A 236 -13.48 -0.30 -11.39
CA ALA A 236 -14.37 0.40 -10.47
C ALA A 236 -15.26 -0.59 -9.69
N GLY A 237 -15.28 -0.48 -8.36
CA GLY A 237 -16.30 -1.12 -7.52
C GLY A 237 -17.64 -0.37 -7.54
N GLY A 238 -17.65 0.89 -7.93
CA GLY A 238 -18.86 1.68 -8.20
C GLY A 238 -19.22 1.76 -9.68
N ASN A 239 -19.68 2.93 -10.09
CA ASN A 239 -20.01 3.31 -11.45
C ASN A 239 -18.80 3.94 -12.15
N LEU A 240 -18.78 3.85 -13.48
CA LEU A 240 -17.83 4.55 -14.35
C LEU A 240 -18.58 5.60 -15.18
N ALA A 241 -18.33 6.87 -14.89
CA ALA A 241 -18.79 7.99 -15.70
C ALA A 241 -17.63 8.52 -16.56
N MET A 242 -17.85 8.65 -17.87
CA MET A 242 -16.83 9.16 -18.79
C MET A 242 -17.39 10.19 -19.76
N ASP A 243 -16.57 11.18 -20.08
CA ASP A 243 -16.89 12.21 -21.07
C ASP A 243 -16.12 12.00 -22.39
N THR A 244 -14.83 11.71 -22.30
CA THR A 244 -13.97 11.42 -23.46
C THR A 244 -12.81 10.60 -22.95
N VAL A 245 -12.80 9.31 -23.25
CA VAL A 245 -11.75 8.37 -22.84
C VAL A 245 -11.20 7.64 -24.05
N THR A 246 -9.88 7.53 -24.13
CA THR A 246 -9.21 6.65 -25.09
C THR A 246 -8.61 5.48 -24.31
N ALA A 247 -9.09 4.26 -24.60
CA ALA A 247 -8.56 3.02 -24.03
C ALA A 247 -8.14 2.08 -25.15
N ALA A 248 -6.86 1.69 -25.15
CA ALA A 248 -6.24 0.93 -26.23
C ALA A 248 -6.56 -0.58 -26.19
N SER A 249 -6.26 -1.28 -27.30
CA SER A 249 -6.38 -2.73 -27.36
C SER A 249 -5.43 -3.43 -26.39
N GLY A 250 -5.95 -4.44 -25.70
CA GLY A 250 -5.26 -5.17 -24.64
C GLY A 250 -5.66 -4.74 -23.22
N ASN A 251 -6.22 -3.54 -23.06
CA ASN A 251 -6.64 -3.04 -21.75
C ASN A 251 -7.98 -3.66 -21.32
N LYS A 252 -8.26 -3.61 -20.02
CA LYS A 252 -9.51 -4.09 -19.42
C LYS A 252 -10.23 -2.95 -18.75
N ILE A 253 -11.55 -2.90 -18.95
CA ILE A 253 -12.44 -2.03 -18.19
C ILE A 253 -13.40 -2.95 -17.43
N THR A 254 -13.29 -2.96 -16.10
CA THR A 254 -14.10 -3.79 -15.22
C THR A 254 -14.83 -2.90 -14.24
N VAL A 255 -16.16 -2.95 -14.26
CA VAL A 255 -17.00 -2.03 -13.46
C VAL A 255 -18.12 -2.83 -12.80
N GLU A 256 -18.19 -2.86 -11.47
CA GLU A 256 -19.28 -3.55 -10.78
C GLU A 256 -20.64 -2.87 -11.04
N GLY A 257 -20.67 -1.53 -11.07
CA GLY A 257 -21.86 -0.73 -11.32
C GLY A 257 -22.15 -0.45 -12.80
N ASN A 258 -22.66 0.77 -13.06
CA ASN A 258 -23.05 1.21 -14.40
C ASN A 258 -21.88 1.86 -15.15
N ILE A 259 -21.88 1.77 -16.47
CA ILE A 259 -20.97 2.53 -17.35
C ILE A 259 -21.77 3.55 -18.15
N ASN A 260 -21.35 4.81 -18.08
CA ASN A 260 -22.00 5.90 -18.81
C ASN A 260 -20.97 6.80 -19.51
N ASP A 261 -20.88 6.67 -20.84
CA ASP A 261 -20.26 7.66 -21.72
C ASP A 261 -21.24 8.80 -22.03
N ASN A 262 -21.10 9.90 -21.29
CA ASN A 262 -21.99 11.07 -21.33
C ASN A 262 -22.02 11.74 -22.70
N LYS A 263 -20.86 11.84 -23.37
CA LYS A 263 -20.73 12.59 -24.63
C LYS A 263 -20.68 11.68 -25.85
N LYS A 264 -20.56 10.37 -25.67
CA LYS A 264 -20.42 9.37 -26.76
C LYS A 264 -19.22 9.67 -27.64
N LYS A 265 -18.12 10.09 -27.01
CA LYS A 265 -16.88 10.51 -27.66
C LYS A 265 -15.70 9.61 -27.30
N SER A 266 -15.89 8.64 -26.41
CA SER A 266 -14.82 7.74 -26.01
C SER A 266 -14.48 6.76 -27.15
N THR A 267 -13.18 6.51 -27.32
CA THR A 267 -12.65 5.49 -28.22
C THR A 267 -12.17 4.32 -27.38
N ILE A 268 -12.99 3.27 -27.30
CA ILE A 268 -12.74 2.11 -26.44
C ILE A 268 -12.45 0.90 -27.32
N ASP A 269 -11.19 0.47 -27.34
CA ASP A 269 -10.71 -0.78 -27.98
C ASP A 269 -10.34 -1.83 -26.91
N ALA A 270 -10.80 -1.63 -25.67
CA ALA A 270 -10.54 -2.47 -24.51
C ALA A 270 -11.58 -3.57 -24.31
N THR A 271 -11.24 -4.61 -23.53
CA THR A 271 -12.23 -5.60 -23.07
C THR A 271 -13.06 -5.01 -21.94
N VAL A 272 -14.35 -4.78 -22.18
CA VAL A 272 -15.26 -4.17 -21.20
C VAL A 272 -16.15 -5.22 -20.55
N THR A 273 -16.16 -5.27 -19.21
CA THR A 273 -17.05 -6.09 -18.39
C THR A 273 -17.75 -5.21 -17.36
N TYR A 274 -19.08 -5.34 -17.22
CA TYR A 274 -19.86 -4.51 -16.29
C TYR A 274 -21.00 -5.27 -15.59
N GLY A 275 -21.36 -4.88 -14.36
CA GLY A 275 -22.44 -5.51 -13.60
C GLY A 275 -23.80 -4.83 -13.75
N GLY A 276 -23.81 -3.50 -13.87
CA GLY A 276 -25.01 -2.69 -14.05
C GLY A 276 -25.46 -2.54 -15.51
N SER A 277 -25.88 -1.34 -15.87
CA SER A 277 -26.22 -0.94 -17.24
C SER A 277 -25.03 -0.26 -17.91
N SER A 278 -24.90 -0.43 -19.23
CA SER A 278 -23.87 0.26 -20.01
C SER A 278 -24.46 0.88 -21.28
N ASN A 279 -23.97 2.07 -21.64
CA ASN A 279 -24.26 2.70 -22.94
C ASN A 279 -23.13 2.52 -23.97
N ILE A 280 -22.09 1.74 -23.64
CA ILE A 280 -21.00 1.32 -24.53
C ILE A 280 -21.03 -0.19 -24.78
N VAL A 281 -20.28 -0.67 -25.78
CA VAL A 281 -20.19 -2.11 -26.09
C VAL A 281 -19.34 -2.81 -25.02
N GLY A 282 -19.86 -3.92 -24.47
CA GLY A 282 -19.17 -4.72 -23.46
C GLY A 282 -19.99 -5.94 -23.03
N THR A 283 -19.42 -6.76 -22.15
CA THR A 283 -20.07 -7.96 -21.61
C THR A 283 -20.66 -7.66 -20.24
N GLN A 284 -21.96 -7.91 -20.07
CA GLN A 284 -22.59 -7.82 -18.76
C GLN A 284 -22.28 -9.10 -17.94
N SER A 285 -21.86 -8.96 -16.69
CA SER A 285 -21.62 -10.07 -15.75
C SER A 285 -22.29 -9.81 -14.42
N ALA A 286 -23.08 -10.76 -13.93
CA ALA A 286 -23.77 -10.64 -12.64
C ALA A 286 -22.85 -10.81 -11.42
N SER A 287 -21.56 -11.12 -11.63
CA SER A 287 -20.60 -11.33 -10.56
C SER A 287 -19.26 -10.74 -10.98
N ILE A 288 -19.01 -9.53 -10.50
CA ILE A 288 -17.74 -8.83 -10.61
C ILE A 288 -17.32 -8.57 -9.17
N ALA A 289 -16.09 -8.95 -8.82
CA ALA A 289 -15.54 -8.64 -7.51
C ALA A 289 -15.13 -7.16 -7.47
N THR A 290 -15.45 -6.49 -6.37
CA THR A 290 -14.91 -5.17 -6.05
C THR A 290 -13.37 -5.25 -6.06
N PRO A 291 -12.67 -4.25 -6.64
CA PRO A 291 -11.21 -4.24 -6.64
C PRO A 291 -10.65 -4.30 -5.21
N ASP A 292 -9.61 -5.11 -5.03
CA ASP A 292 -8.84 -5.17 -3.78
C ASP A 292 -7.76 -4.09 -3.84
N THR A 293 -7.94 -3.05 -3.01
CA THR A 293 -7.09 -1.86 -2.94
C THR A 293 -6.55 -1.65 -1.53
N ASP A 294 -6.56 -2.68 -0.68
CA ASP A 294 -6.05 -2.55 0.69
C ASP A 294 -4.55 -2.26 0.69
N LEU A 295 -4.18 -1.04 1.10
CA LEU A 295 -2.81 -0.56 1.24
C LEU A 295 -2.34 -0.58 2.72
N GLY A 296 -3.13 -1.18 3.62
CA GLY A 296 -2.83 -1.34 5.04
C GLY A 296 -3.31 -0.18 5.90
N ASP A 297 -2.64 0.04 7.03
CA ASP A 297 -3.01 1.07 8.00
C ASP A 297 -2.50 2.45 7.58
N CYS A 298 -3.20 3.49 8.04
CA CYS A 298 -2.84 4.89 7.80
C CYS A 298 -1.59 5.35 8.56
N ASP A 299 -1.48 4.96 9.83
CA ASP A 299 -0.37 5.28 10.73
C ASP A 299 0.25 4.00 11.31
N PRO A 300 0.92 3.17 10.49
CA PRO A 300 1.56 1.93 10.94
C PRO A 300 2.72 2.17 11.92
N LEU A 301 3.26 3.38 11.99
CA LEU A 301 4.28 3.77 12.96
C LEU A 301 3.70 4.29 14.27
N ASN A 302 2.38 4.46 14.38
CA ASN A 302 1.71 5.05 15.54
C ASN A 302 2.44 6.32 16.03
N ILE A 303 2.58 7.29 15.13
CA ILE A 303 3.52 8.40 15.27
C ILE A 303 3.34 9.21 16.55
N VAL A 304 2.09 9.34 17.02
CA VAL A 304 1.76 10.07 18.26
C VAL A 304 2.34 9.38 19.49
N THR A 305 2.36 8.04 19.51
CA THR A 305 2.88 7.27 20.64
C THR A 305 4.40 7.19 20.61
N ASN A 306 4.97 7.09 19.40
CA ASN A 306 6.38 6.80 19.17
C ASN A 306 7.27 8.03 19.02
N MET A 307 6.68 9.24 18.96
CA MET A 307 7.43 10.47 19.05
C MET A 307 7.80 10.82 20.49
N PRO A 308 8.93 11.53 20.71
CA PRO A 308 9.26 12.10 22.01
C PRO A 308 8.11 12.98 22.53
N THR A 309 7.72 12.80 23.79
CA THR A 309 6.57 13.52 24.38
C THR A 309 6.98 14.68 25.29
N THR A 310 8.26 14.81 25.63
CA THR A 310 8.78 15.85 26.52
C THR A 310 10.23 16.19 26.20
N ASP A 311 10.60 17.46 26.35
CA ASP A 311 12.00 17.90 26.47
C ASP A 311 12.66 17.12 27.61
N PRO A 312 13.69 16.30 27.35
CA PRO A 312 14.32 15.50 28.39
C PRO A 312 14.90 16.32 29.55
N GLU A 313 15.26 17.60 29.39
CA GLU A 313 16.02 18.33 30.42
C GLU A 313 15.77 19.86 30.54
N ASN A 314 14.72 20.45 29.95
CA ASN A 314 14.58 21.91 29.76
C ASN A 314 15.76 22.51 28.98
N LEU A 315 16.11 21.88 27.86
CA LEU A 315 17.09 22.39 26.91
C LEU A 315 16.50 23.63 26.22
N ASN A 316 16.83 24.82 26.73
CA ASN A 316 16.43 26.11 26.14
C ASN A 316 17.17 26.37 24.81
N ASN A 317 16.77 25.65 23.77
CA ASN A 317 17.40 25.71 22.46
C ASN A 317 16.65 26.60 21.46
N ASN A 318 15.67 27.41 21.88
CA ASN A 318 14.94 28.32 20.97
C ASN A 318 15.90 29.13 20.10
N ALA A 319 16.00 28.73 18.84
CA ALA A 319 17.00 29.20 17.90
C ALA A 319 16.31 29.98 16.78
N ASP A 320 16.43 31.30 16.84
CA ASP A 320 16.31 32.13 15.64
C ASP A 320 17.66 32.10 14.93
N ILE A 321 17.76 31.24 13.91
CA ILE A 321 18.97 31.10 13.11
C ILE A 321 18.90 32.17 12.00
N ALA A 322 19.27 33.42 12.34
CA ALA A 322 19.25 34.57 11.43
C ALA A 322 20.64 35.25 11.21
N GLY A 323 21.06 35.39 9.95
CA GLY A 323 22.25 36.16 9.53
C GLY A 323 23.67 35.57 9.56
N LYS A 324 23.93 34.30 9.93
CA LYS A 324 25.26 33.64 9.85
C LYS A 324 25.15 32.13 9.58
N SER A 325 25.86 31.56 8.60
CA SER A 325 25.84 30.11 8.33
C SER A 325 26.10 29.25 9.58
N PHE A 326 25.37 28.15 9.69
CA PHE A 326 25.39 27.23 10.84
C PHE A 326 25.59 25.79 10.35
N THR A 327 26.34 24.98 11.10
CA THR A 327 26.57 23.56 10.81
C THR A 327 26.03 22.72 11.96
N PHE A 328 25.11 21.80 11.70
CA PHE A 328 24.73 20.74 12.63
C PHE A 328 25.71 19.57 12.51
N GLY A 329 26.07 18.92 13.63
CA GLY A 329 26.91 17.72 13.63
C GLY A 329 28.38 17.93 14.00
N GLU A 330 28.89 19.15 13.97
CA GLU A 330 30.23 19.47 14.50
C GLU A 330 30.15 19.95 15.96
N GLU A 331 31.05 19.44 16.83
CA GLU A 331 31.33 20.08 18.12
C GLU A 331 31.93 21.47 17.86
N SER A 332 31.16 22.53 18.05
CA SER A 332 31.69 23.89 17.84
C SER A 332 32.76 24.19 18.90
N SER A 333 34.01 24.36 18.48
CA SER A 333 35.09 24.84 19.35
C SER A 333 34.90 26.32 19.70
N GLU A 334 35.05 26.68 20.97
CA GLU A 334 35.03 28.08 21.43
C GLU A 334 36.14 28.91 20.74
N GLU A 335 35.80 29.99 20.03
CA GLU A 335 36.79 31.02 19.64
C GLU A 335 36.58 32.30 20.48
N GLN A 336 37.55 32.59 21.35
CA GLN A 336 37.55 33.79 22.18
C GLN A 336 37.92 35.02 21.34
N VAL A 337 36.94 35.72 20.77
CA VAL A 337 37.18 36.99 20.08
C VAL A 337 37.28 38.13 21.09
N CYS A 338 38.51 38.52 21.42
CA CYS A 338 38.80 39.72 22.20
C CYS A 338 39.07 40.91 21.28
N SER A 339 38.29 41.98 21.38
CA SER A 339 38.59 43.24 20.69
C SER A 339 38.80 44.40 21.68
N GLY A 340 39.92 45.11 21.52
CA GLY A 340 40.26 46.32 22.27
C GLY A 340 41.77 46.45 22.60
N ASN A 341 42.29 47.68 22.54
CA ASN A 341 43.64 48.04 23.00
C ASN A 341 43.57 48.75 24.36
N GLY A 342 44.29 48.24 25.37
CA GLY A 342 44.37 48.82 26.72
C GLY A 342 43.31 48.30 27.70
N ASN A 343 43.10 49.01 28.83
CA ASN A 343 42.26 48.61 29.98
C ASN A 343 40.73 48.50 29.70
N LYS A 344 40.32 48.42 28.43
CA LYS A 344 38.95 48.15 27.98
C LYS A 344 38.97 46.97 27.01
N LYS A 345 39.30 45.79 27.53
CA LYS A 345 39.18 44.53 26.78
C LYS A 345 37.72 44.08 26.88
N SER A 346 37.01 44.06 25.77
CA SER A 346 35.67 43.45 25.68
C SER A 346 35.86 42.05 25.11
N CYS A 347 35.72 41.03 25.96
CA CYS A 347 35.68 39.64 25.52
C CYS A 347 34.21 39.27 25.33
N ARG A 348 33.83 38.84 24.12
CA ARG A 348 32.54 38.19 23.91
C ARG A 348 32.78 36.69 23.87
N TYR A 349 32.06 35.94 24.70
CA TYR A 349 31.92 34.50 24.56
C TYR A 349 30.70 34.28 23.67
N GLU A 350 30.86 33.65 22.49
CA GLU A 350 29.73 33.09 21.73
C GLU A 350 29.87 31.57 21.74
N PRO A 351 29.26 30.86 22.69
CA PRO A 351 28.91 29.45 22.53
C PRO A 351 27.48 29.37 21.99
N ASN A 352 27.29 28.78 20.81
CA ASN A 352 26.01 28.18 20.46
C ASN A 352 26.25 26.69 20.22
N THR A 353 26.81 26.00 21.22
CA THR A 353 26.74 24.53 21.23
C THR A 353 25.30 24.19 21.55
N LEU A 354 24.53 23.79 20.54
CA LEU A 354 23.23 23.18 20.77
C LEU A 354 23.48 21.82 21.43
N GLU A 355 22.95 21.60 22.62
CA GLU A 355 23.04 20.30 23.29
C GLU A 355 22.04 19.34 22.66
N THR A 356 22.48 18.10 22.44
CA THR A 356 21.62 16.98 22.05
C THR A 356 21.16 16.20 23.28
N ALA A 357 19.98 15.61 23.20
CA ALA A 357 19.51 14.63 24.16
C ALA A 357 19.44 13.25 23.49
N ASP A 358 19.91 12.22 24.19
CA ASP A 358 19.81 10.82 23.74
C ASP A 358 18.38 10.30 23.97
N ILE A 359 17.64 10.04 22.89
CA ILE A 359 16.24 9.62 22.93
C ILE A 359 16.05 8.30 22.18
N VAL A 360 15.25 7.40 22.74
CA VAL A 360 14.76 6.21 22.03
C VAL A 360 13.61 6.62 21.11
N LEU A 361 13.76 6.39 19.82
CA LEU A 361 12.73 6.67 18.81
C LEU A 361 12.10 5.37 18.34
N PHE A 362 10.78 5.38 18.07
CA PHE A 362 10.07 4.26 17.42
C PHE A 362 10.26 2.88 18.07
N ASP A 363 10.33 2.83 19.41
CA ASP A 363 10.60 1.62 20.20
C ASP A 363 11.91 0.89 19.83
N ASP A 364 12.90 1.61 19.29
CA ASP A 364 14.25 1.08 19.07
C ASP A 364 14.92 0.70 20.42
N THR A 365 15.89 -0.20 20.33
CA THR A 365 16.80 -0.56 21.43
C THR A 365 17.92 0.45 21.62
N ASN A 366 18.21 1.29 20.62
CA ASN A 366 19.27 2.29 20.65
C ASN A 366 18.71 3.70 20.92
N THR A 367 19.57 4.54 21.49
CA THR A 367 19.29 5.98 21.66
C THR A 367 19.89 6.76 20.51
N THR A 368 19.14 7.72 19.98
CA THR A 368 19.58 8.66 18.94
C THR A 368 19.83 10.02 19.58
N PRO A 369 20.95 10.72 19.26
CA PRO A 369 21.15 12.10 19.68
C PRO A 369 20.19 13.03 18.93
N VAL A 370 19.38 13.77 19.66
CA VAL A 370 18.33 14.64 19.13
C VAL A 370 18.55 16.09 19.57
N TYR A 371 18.53 17.03 18.63
CA TYR A 371 18.45 18.45 18.93
C TYR A 371 17.00 18.85 19.21
N PHE A 372 16.71 19.29 20.42
CA PHE A 372 15.37 19.71 20.84
C PHE A 372 15.17 21.21 20.59
N PHE A 373 13.97 21.65 20.17
CA PHE A 373 13.58 23.05 20.03
C PHE A 373 12.10 23.26 20.43
N ASP A 374 11.77 24.37 21.11
CA ASP A 374 10.35 24.74 21.25
C ASP A 374 9.82 25.33 19.94
N GLU A 375 10.58 26.20 19.29
CA GLU A 375 10.28 26.72 17.95
C GLU A 375 11.57 26.84 17.13
N LEU A 376 11.48 26.64 15.81
CA LEU A 376 12.61 26.76 14.90
C LEU A 376 12.29 27.72 13.76
N THR A 377 12.98 28.86 13.72
CA THR A 377 12.91 29.78 12.58
C THR A 377 14.27 29.89 11.92
N VAL A 378 14.32 29.61 10.61
CA VAL A 378 15.54 29.73 9.80
C VAL A 378 15.33 30.79 8.75
N SER A 379 16.15 31.85 8.76
CA SER A 379 16.02 32.92 7.78
C SER A 379 17.34 33.50 7.25
N ARG A 380 17.41 33.69 5.93
CA ARG A 380 18.50 34.37 5.19
C ARG A 380 19.89 33.73 5.37
N GLN A 381 19.99 32.41 5.24
CA GLN A 381 21.21 31.67 5.59
C GLN A 381 21.40 30.34 4.86
N THR A 382 22.63 29.80 4.92
CA THR A 382 22.94 28.41 4.62
C THR A 382 23.09 27.60 5.91
N ILE A 383 22.35 26.50 6.02
CA ILE A 383 22.46 25.47 7.04
C ILE A 383 23.17 24.26 6.44
N THR A 384 24.28 23.86 7.03
CA THR A 384 25.00 22.64 6.69
C THR A 384 24.63 21.55 7.68
N VAL A 385 24.35 20.35 7.19
CA VAL A 385 24.13 19.15 8.01
C VAL A 385 25.31 18.21 7.79
N ASP A 386 26.04 17.90 8.85
CA ASP A 386 27.20 17.02 8.86
C ASP A 386 26.89 15.77 9.70
N GLY A 387 26.94 14.59 9.08
CA GLY A 387 26.49 13.33 9.68
C GLY A 387 24.97 13.21 9.81
N ASP A 388 24.52 12.26 10.65
CA ASP A 388 23.11 11.90 10.80
C ASP A 388 22.49 12.76 11.91
N VAL A 389 21.73 13.77 11.50
CA VAL A 389 21.19 14.78 12.40
C VAL A 389 19.69 14.57 12.59
N THR A 390 19.27 14.42 13.84
CA THR A 390 17.84 14.41 14.20
C THR A 390 17.45 15.68 14.95
N LEU A 391 16.43 16.38 14.45
CA LEU A 391 15.82 17.53 15.09
C LEU A 391 14.44 17.13 15.62
N TYR A 392 14.11 17.52 16.84
CA TYR A 392 12.76 17.49 17.37
C TYR A 392 12.30 18.90 17.68
N VAL A 393 11.18 19.31 17.06
CA VAL A 393 10.60 20.65 17.27
C VAL A 393 9.18 20.51 17.77
N GLN A 394 8.93 21.00 19.00
CA GLN A 394 7.63 20.90 19.64
C GLN A 394 6.60 21.86 19.03
N GLY A 395 7.03 23.08 18.72
CA GLY A 395 6.25 24.13 18.09
C GLY A 395 6.60 24.29 16.61
N ASN A 396 6.34 25.48 16.09
CA ASN A 396 6.37 25.70 14.64
C ASN A 396 7.80 25.69 14.09
N ILE A 397 7.95 25.09 12.90
CA ILE A 397 9.13 25.22 12.05
C ILE A 397 8.79 26.19 10.92
N THR A 398 9.61 27.22 10.74
CA THR A 398 9.44 28.16 9.62
C THR A 398 10.78 28.43 8.95
N THR A 399 10.84 28.23 7.64
CA THR A 399 12.03 28.52 6.84
C THR A 399 11.74 29.56 5.77
N GLN A 400 12.58 30.59 5.66
CA GLN A 400 12.41 31.66 4.66
C GLN A 400 13.76 32.16 4.15
N ASN A 401 14.01 32.08 2.84
CA ASN A 401 15.32 32.41 2.25
C ASN A 401 16.46 31.58 2.90
N ALA A 402 16.21 30.31 3.15
CA ALA A 402 17.18 29.39 3.74
C ALA A 402 17.72 28.41 2.70
N THR A 403 18.95 27.95 2.85
CA THR A 403 19.56 26.93 1.99
C THR A 403 20.07 25.81 2.87
N PHE A 404 19.52 24.62 2.75
CA PHE A 404 20.01 23.43 3.45
C PHE A 404 20.91 22.63 2.51
N VAL A 405 22.10 22.26 3.00
CA VAL A 405 23.08 21.45 2.29
C VAL A 405 23.58 20.33 3.18
N LEU A 406 23.84 19.16 2.61
CA LEU A 406 24.53 18.05 3.28
C LEU A 406 26.04 18.24 3.12
N ALA A 407 26.81 17.96 4.17
CA ALA A 407 28.27 18.05 4.15
C ALA A 407 28.87 17.02 3.18
N ASP A 408 28.35 15.78 3.22
CA ASP A 408 28.76 14.66 2.38
C ASP A 408 27.60 13.67 2.11
N ASN A 409 27.92 12.55 1.46
CA ASN A 409 26.97 11.51 1.07
C ASN A 409 26.60 10.50 2.17
N SER A 410 27.22 10.60 3.35
CA SER A 410 26.76 9.89 4.54
C SER A 410 25.73 10.71 5.30
N SER A 411 25.81 12.04 5.25
CA SER A 411 24.99 12.94 6.05
C SER A 411 23.48 12.85 5.73
N SER A 412 22.64 12.95 6.74
CA SER A 412 21.17 12.94 6.60
C SER A 412 20.50 13.87 7.62
N LEU A 413 19.30 14.37 7.30
CA LEU A 413 18.49 15.18 8.21
C LEU A 413 17.14 14.53 8.47
N THR A 414 16.88 14.20 9.74
CA THR A 414 15.56 13.77 10.22
C THR A 414 14.91 14.88 11.04
N ILE A 415 13.70 15.28 10.68
CA ILE A 415 12.89 16.26 11.42
C ILE A 415 11.68 15.55 12.01
N LEU A 416 11.55 15.62 13.33
CA LEU A 416 10.38 15.22 14.09
C LEU A 416 9.64 16.50 14.51
N SER A 417 8.39 16.68 14.07
CA SER A 417 7.59 17.84 14.47
C SER A 417 6.27 17.45 15.11
N ALA A 418 5.95 18.13 16.21
CA ALA A 418 4.64 18.05 16.86
C ALA A 418 3.70 19.20 16.46
N SER A 419 4.13 20.08 15.56
CA SER A 419 3.37 21.27 15.13
C SER A 419 3.54 21.55 13.64
N HIS A 420 3.23 22.78 13.21
CA HIS A 420 3.27 23.16 11.81
C HIS A 420 4.69 23.30 11.27
N ILE A 421 4.89 22.86 10.04
CA ILE A 421 6.11 23.07 9.27
C ILE A 421 5.76 23.92 8.05
N ASP A 422 6.33 25.12 7.97
CA ASP A 422 6.23 26.02 6.82
C ASP A 422 7.60 26.17 6.12
N ILE A 423 7.69 25.59 4.93
CA ILE A 423 8.80 25.82 4.01
C ILE A 423 8.41 26.95 3.07
N GLY A 424 8.73 28.17 3.52
CA GLY A 424 8.22 29.42 3.00
C GLY A 424 8.80 29.86 1.66
N SER A 425 8.05 30.72 0.98
CA SER A 425 8.39 31.33 -0.30
C SER A 425 9.63 32.27 -0.24
N ASN A 426 10.29 32.43 -1.40
CA ASN A 426 11.61 33.04 -1.67
C ASN A 426 12.81 32.08 -1.51
N THR A 427 13.17 31.42 -2.62
CA THR A 427 14.33 30.51 -2.83
C THR A 427 14.82 29.78 -1.58
N THR A 428 13.91 29.11 -0.87
CA THR A 428 14.30 28.19 0.20
C THR A 428 14.68 26.87 -0.45
N THR A 429 15.97 26.62 -0.61
CA THR A 429 16.52 25.43 -1.27
C THR A 429 16.78 24.36 -0.22
N VAL A 430 16.17 23.19 -0.33
CA VAL A 430 16.31 22.12 0.66
C VAL A 430 16.82 20.88 -0.06
N PHE A 431 18.14 20.71 -0.08
CA PHE A 431 18.77 19.57 -0.78
C PHE A 431 18.29 19.48 -2.24
N ALA A 432 18.33 20.62 -2.96
CA ALA A 432 17.94 20.64 -4.37
C ALA A 432 18.96 19.92 -5.24
N ASP A 433 18.45 19.35 -6.32
CA ASP A 433 19.19 18.56 -7.30
C ASP A 433 20.48 19.25 -7.74
N GLY A 434 21.56 18.47 -7.70
CA GLY A 434 22.89 18.92 -8.04
C GLY A 434 23.82 19.00 -6.84
N VAL A 435 24.40 17.84 -6.54
CA VAL A 435 25.74 17.72 -6.00
C VAL A 435 25.86 17.97 -4.48
N TYR A 436 26.07 16.90 -3.71
CA TYR A 436 26.73 16.94 -2.39
C TYR A 436 27.92 17.91 -2.46
N ASN A 437 28.33 18.56 -1.37
CA ASN A 437 29.47 19.49 -1.42
C ASN A 437 30.77 18.87 -2.02
N ASP A 438 30.84 17.54 -2.11
CA ASP A 438 31.93 16.74 -2.69
C ASP A 438 31.88 16.51 -4.22
N GLY A 439 30.77 16.80 -4.93
CA GLY A 439 30.64 16.49 -6.37
C GLY A 439 29.57 15.45 -6.76
N ASN A 440 28.97 14.71 -5.82
CA ASN A 440 28.14 13.54 -6.10
C ASN A 440 26.61 13.82 -6.11
N ALA A 441 25.81 13.14 -6.93
CA ALA A 441 24.35 13.31 -6.94
C ALA A 441 23.70 12.89 -5.61
N LEU A 442 22.70 13.66 -5.14
CA LEU A 442 21.90 13.33 -3.96
C LEU A 442 21.16 12.02 -4.19
N ARG A 443 21.29 11.10 -3.24
CA ARG A 443 20.71 9.75 -3.27
C ARG A 443 20.57 9.22 -1.86
N ILE A 444 19.77 8.17 -1.68
CA ILE A 444 19.74 7.40 -0.44
C ILE A 444 21.17 6.92 -0.13
N ASN A 445 21.64 7.10 1.11
CA ASN A 445 23.00 6.73 1.52
C ASN A 445 23.15 5.19 1.61
N GLU A 446 24.38 4.70 1.83
CA GLU A 446 24.65 3.26 1.94
C GLU A 446 23.93 2.59 3.13
N ASP A 447 23.55 3.39 4.13
CA ASP A 447 22.82 2.97 5.32
C ASP A 447 21.30 3.00 5.15
N GLY A 448 20.80 3.42 3.97
CA GLY A 448 19.37 3.46 3.64
C GLY A 448 18.65 4.74 4.08
N GLU A 449 19.39 5.77 4.51
CA GLU A 449 18.84 7.05 4.94
C GLU A 449 18.65 8.01 3.77
N VAL A 450 17.55 8.76 3.86
CA VAL A 450 17.14 9.73 2.84
C VAL A 450 17.68 11.11 3.23
N PRO A 451 18.14 11.95 2.27
CA PRO A 451 18.66 13.29 2.54
C PRO A 451 17.83 14.13 3.54
N LEU A 452 16.51 14.08 3.39
CA LEU A 452 15.56 14.65 4.34
C LEU A 452 14.44 13.66 4.62
N THR A 453 14.25 13.37 5.91
CA THR A 453 13.07 12.68 6.41
C THR A 453 12.29 13.61 7.32
N ILE A 454 11.00 13.79 7.07
CA ILE A 454 10.09 14.57 7.91
C ILE A 454 9.05 13.62 8.49
N TYR A 455 8.99 13.52 9.81
CA TYR A 455 7.88 12.92 10.53
C TYR A 455 7.08 14.03 11.22
N SER A 456 5.76 13.99 11.10
CA SER A 456 4.85 14.89 11.80
C SER A 456 3.81 14.09 12.58
N SER A 457 3.70 14.38 13.88
CA SER A 457 2.60 13.89 14.74
C SER A 457 1.44 14.88 14.84
N TYR A 458 1.52 16.03 14.15
CA TYR A 458 0.46 17.02 14.15
C TYR A 458 -0.81 16.45 13.50
N ALA A 459 -1.92 16.54 14.22
CA ALA A 459 -3.22 16.09 13.76
C ALA A 459 -4.05 17.28 13.28
N SER A 460 -4.31 17.35 11.99
CA SER A 460 -5.10 18.42 11.39
C SER A 460 -6.56 18.29 11.77
N GLU A 461 -7.18 19.39 12.24
CA GLU A 461 -8.59 19.39 12.65
C GLU A 461 -9.54 19.77 11.49
N THR A 462 -9.06 20.49 10.48
CA THR A 462 -9.85 20.98 9.34
C THR A 462 -9.05 20.93 8.05
N ASP A 463 -9.70 21.04 6.88
CA ASP A 463 -9.03 21.00 5.57
C ASP A 463 -7.98 22.10 5.38
N ASP A 464 -8.19 23.28 5.98
CA ASP A 464 -7.26 24.41 5.92
C ASP A 464 -6.15 24.35 6.99
N ASP A 465 -6.22 23.37 7.89
CA ASP A 465 -5.25 23.17 8.97
C ASP A 465 -4.08 22.31 8.46
N ILE A 466 -3.00 22.95 8.04
CA ILE A 466 -1.90 22.29 7.30
C ILE A 466 -0.76 21.93 8.23
N ALA A 467 -0.42 20.65 8.33
CA ALA A 467 0.73 20.17 9.10
C ALA A 467 2.06 20.50 8.42
N LEU A 468 2.14 20.32 7.10
CA LEU A 468 3.31 20.67 6.29
C LEU A 468 2.89 21.50 5.07
N ALA A 469 3.33 22.75 5.03
CA ALA A 469 3.17 23.65 3.90
C ALA A 469 4.50 23.85 3.19
N VAL A 470 4.54 23.56 1.89
CA VAL A 470 5.69 23.85 1.02
C VAL A 470 5.27 24.86 -0.03
N THR A 471 5.75 26.09 0.14
CA THR A 471 5.47 27.22 -0.76
C THR A 471 6.72 27.71 -1.50
N SER A 472 7.88 27.05 -1.30
CA SER A 472 9.14 27.37 -1.96
C SER A 472 9.13 27.05 -3.46
N ASN A 473 9.94 27.77 -4.23
CA ASN A 473 10.14 27.53 -5.67
C ASN A 473 11.43 26.73 -5.97
N ALA A 474 12.14 26.28 -4.95
CA ALA A 474 13.32 25.45 -5.13
C ALA A 474 12.95 23.98 -4.96
N ASP A 475 13.75 23.12 -5.59
CA ASP A 475 13.56 21.68 -5.49
C ASP A 475 13.84 21.18 -4.06
N ILE A 476 13.10 20.16 -3.65
CA ILE A 476 13.22 19.53 -2.34
C ILE A 476 13.34 18.03 -2.54
N TYR A 477 14.40 17.44 -1.99
CA TYR A 477 14.47 15.99 -1.84
C TYR A 477 14.01 15.61 -0.44
N ALA A 478 12.84 14.97 -0.32
CA ALA A 478 12.32 14.57 0.98
C ALA A 478 11.45 13.31 0.94
N LYS A 479 11.48 12.58 2.06
CA LYS A 479 10.48 11.59 2.47
C LYS A 479 9.62 12.21 3.57
N VAL A 480 8.31 12.32 3.36
CA VAL A 480 7.40 12.98 4.29
C VAL A 480 6.37 12.00 4.86
N TYR A 481 6.30 11.86 6.17
CA TYR A 481 5.33 11.06 6.90
C TYR A 481 4.52 11.91 7.87
N ALA A 482 3.29 12.24 7.51
CA ALA A 482 2.35 13.04 8.30
C ALA A 482 0.94 12.43 8.26
N PRO A 483 0.74 11.18 8.71
CA PRO A 483 -0.50 10.43 8.48
C PRO A 483 -1.75 11.07 9.10
N LEU A 484 -1.58 11.93 10.11
CA LEU A 484 -2.66 12.67 10.78
C LEU A 484 -2.78 14.13 10.32
N GLY A 485 -1.81 14.61 9.53
CA GLY A 485 -1.69 16.00 9.13
C GLY A 485 -1.94 16.23 7.65
N ASN A 486 -2.57 17.34 7.29
CA ASN A 486 -2.75 17.75 5.90
C ASN A 486 -1.42 18.29 5.35
N VAL A 487 -1.02 17.82 4.17
CA VAL A 487 0.19 18.24 3.47
C VAL A 487 -0.19 19.05 2.24
N SER A 488 0.34 20.27 2.14
CA SER A 488 0.08 21.19 1.03
C SER A 488 1.38 21.60 0.34
N LEU A 489 1.47 21.24 -0.94
CA LEU A 489 2.63 21.46 -1.80
C LEU A 489 2.19 22.41 -2.93
N THR A 490 2.39 23.71 -2.72
CA THR A 490 1.96 24.77 -3.67
C THR A 490 3.12 25.52 -4.31
N GLY A 491 4.34 25.13 -3.95
CA GLY A 491 5.58 25.69 -4.47
C GLY A 491 5.80 25.43 -5.95
N GLY A 492 6.60 26.27 -6.61
CA GLY A 492 7.02 26.09 -8.01
C GLY A 492 8.19 25.13 -8.22
N GLY A 493 8.79 24.61 -7.14
CA GLY A 493 9.91 23.66 -7.19
C GLY A 493 9.44 22.22 -7.29
N ASN A 494 10.34 21.34 -7.69
CA ASN A 494 10.10 19.91 -7.79
C ASN A 494 10.25 19.23 -6.42
N ILE A 495 9.44 18.20 -6.18
CA ILE A 495 9.55 17.34 -5.00
C ILE A 495 10.12 16.00 -5.45
N MET A 496 11.34 15.70 -5.01
CA MET A 496 12.02 14.43 -5.24
C MET A 496 11.81 13.55 -4.01
N GLY A 497 11.29 12.33 -4.18
CA GLY A 497 11.02 11.40 -3.08
C GLY A 497 9.55 11.03 -2.98
N ALA A 498 8.99 10.99 -1.76
CA ALA A 498 7.63 10.49 -1.55
C ALA A 498 6.92 11.17 -0.37
N VAL A 499 5.60 11.30 -0.48
CA VAL A 499 4.79 11.99 0.53
C VAL A 499 3.64 11.11 0.99
N ARG A 500 3.49 10.99 2.30
CA ARG A 500 2.40 10.32 2.97
C ARG A 500 1.75 11.26 3.97
N GLY A 501 0.46 11.57 3.79
CA GLY A 501 -0.27 12.55 4.59
C GLY A 501 -1.68 12.11 4.95
N ASN A 502 -2.35 12.83 5.85
CA ASN A 502 -3.80 12.67 6.06
C ASN A 502 -4.55 12.99 4.77
N THR A 503 -4.31 14.18 4.26
CA THR A 503 -4.59 14.56 2.87
C THR A 503 -3.32 15.09 2.24
N VAL A 504 -3.14 14.86 0.94
CA VAL A 504 -2.01 15.40 0.18
C VAL A 504 -2.54 16.27 -0.95
N THR A 505 -2.24 17.56 -0.92
CA THR A 505 -2.60 18.49 -1.99
C THR A 505 -1.36 19.00 -2.71
N PHE A 506 -1.23 18.64 -3.99
CA PHE A 506 -0.26 19.23 -4.90
C PHE A 506 -0.96 20.25 -5.80
N ASN A 507 -0.50 21.49 -5.80
CA ASN A 507 -1.06 22.53 -6.64
C ASN A 507 0.03 23.45 -7.17
N SER A 508 0.61 23.04 -8.30
CA SER A 508 1.66 23.80 -8.98
C SER A 508 1.52 23.61 -10.48
N SER A 509 1.73 24.69 -11.24
CA SER A 509 1.80 24.64 -12.70
C SER A 509 3.25 24.53 -13.22
N ALA A 510 4.24 24.55 -12.32
CA ALA A 510 5.65 24.53 -12.66
C ALA A 510 6.39 23.38 -11.95
N GLY A 511 6.10 23.17 -10.67
CA GLY A 511 6.65 22.07 -9.89
C GLY A 511 6.05 20.73 -10.29
N GLN A 512 6.84 19.67 -10.12
CA GLN A 512 6.47 18.28 -10.39
C GLN A 512 6.82 17.40 -9.17
N ILE A 513 6.24 16.20 -9.09
CA ILE A 513 6.60 15.19 -8.11
C ILE A 513 7.32 14.06 -8.83
N HIS A 514 8.55 13.77 -8.41
CA HIS A 514 9.35 12.69 -8.94
C HIS A 514 9.58 11.65 -7.85
N TYR A 515 8.88 10.52 -7.97
CA TYR A 515 9.00 9.43 -7.03
C TYR A 515 10.36 8.74 -7.14
N ASP A 516 11.09 8.67 -6.03
CA ASP A 516 12.31 7.87 -5.97
C ASP A 516 11.99 6.41 -5.65
N GLN A 517 12.13 5.54 -6.66
CA GLN A 517 11.86 4.11 -6.55
C GLN A 517 12.75 3.40 -5.54
N ALA A 518 13.91 3.96 -5.19
CA ALA A 518 14.77 3.38 -4.16
C ALA A 518 14.08 3.41 -2.77
N LEU A 519 13.11 4.32 -2.56
CA LEU A 519 12.31 4.37 -1.34
C LEU A 519 11.43 3.13 -1.15
N ALA A 520 11.07 2.39 -2.20
CA ALA A 520 10.32 1.14 -2.04
C ALA A 520 11.12 0.06 -1.27
N HIS A 521 12.44 0.21 -1.20
CA HIS A 521 13.36 -0.80 -0.68
C HIS A 521 14.00 -0.42 0.66
N ILE A 522 13.54 0.67 1.28
CA ILE A 522 14.00 1.05 2.62
C ILE A 522 13.21 0.30 3.68
N ASN A 523 13.89 -0.12 4.76
CA ASN A 523 13.28 -0.80 5.90
C ASN A 523 12.79 0.21 6.93
N ASP A 524 11.75 0.99 6.61
CA ASP A 524 11.22 2.04 7.51
C ASP A 524 9.95 1.64 8.27
N ILE A 525 9.52 0.38 8.14
CA ILE A 525 8.57 -0.27 9.04
C ILE A 525 9.36 -1.21 9.96
N PRO A 526 9.28 -1.05 11.30
CA PRO A 526 9.90 -1.98 12.24
C PRO A 526 9.41 -3.42 12.03
N ASP A 527 10.31 -4.40 12.21
CA ASP A 527 10.14 -5.86 11.95
C ASP A 527 8.96 -6.57 12.66
N GLY A 528 8.03 -5.84 13.28
CA GLY A 528 6.76 -6.33 13.80
C GLY A 528 5.54 -6.09 12.90
N ASN A 529 5.64 -5.15 11.93
CA ASN A 529 4.56 -4.72 11.03
C ASN A 529 4.90 -4.85 9.53
N SER A 530 6.03 -5.46 9.19
CA SER A 530 6.45 -5.71 7.81
C SER A 530 5.51 -6.71 7.11
N GLY A 531 5.25 -6.45 5.83
CA GLY A 531 4.11 -6.95 5.05
C GLY A 531 3.73 -8.43 5.26
N GLU A 532 2.42 -8.69 5.39
CA GLU A 532 1.94 -10.06 5.35
C GLU A 532 2.38 -10.72 4.04
N ALA A 533 3.01 -11.90 4.13
CA ALA A 533 3.17 -12.79 2.99
C ALA A 533 1.79 -13.00 2.33
N THR A 534 1.58 -12.47 1.13
CA THR A 534 0.29 -12.57 0.46
C THR A 534 0.15 -13.95 -0.17
N THR A 535 -0.77 -14.76 0.34
CA THR A 535 -1.11 -16.08 -0.22
C THR A 535 -2.49 -15.99 -0.86
N LYS A 536 -2.62 -16.34 -2.14
CA LYS A 536 -3.88 -16.24 -2.91
C LYS A 536 -4.18 -17.56 -3.65
N TYR A 537 -5.46 -17.88 -3.81
CA TYR A 537 -5.90 -18.97 -4.70
C TYR A 537 -5.84 -18.51 -6.15
N ALA A 538 -5.05 -19.16 -6.99
CA ALA A 538 -4.98 -18.89 -8.42
C ALA A 538 -6.06 -19.64 -9.21
N SER A 539 -6.44 -20.85 -8.77
CA SER A 539 -7.56 -21.59 -9.34
C SER A 539 -8.05 -22.67 -8.36
N VAL A 540 -9.35 -23.01 -8.40
CA VAL A 540 -9.95 -24.11 -7.61
C VAL A 540 -11.03 -24.79 -8.46
N TYR A 541 -10.95 -26.11 -8.64
CA TYR A 541 -11.99 -26.86 -9.33
C TYR A 541 -12.05 -28.34 -8.88
N TYR A 542 -13.26 -28.90 -8.92
CA TYR A 542 -13.48 -30.32 -8.67
C TYR A 542 -13.02 -31.14 -9.87
N TYR A 543 -12.26 -32.19 -9.60
CA TYR A 543 -11.75 -33.12 -10.60
C TYR A 543 -12.27 -34.53 -10.31
N TYR A 544 -12.60 -35.28 -11.36
CA TYR A 544 -12.95 -36.69 -11.25
C TYR A 544 -11.96 -37.46 -12.12
N PRO A 545 -11.07 -38.28 -11.53
CA PRO A 545 -10.15 -39.10 -12.30
C PRO A 545 -10.93 -40.08 -13.18
N GLU A 546 -10.45 -40.29 -14.40
CA GLU A 546 -11.02 -41.33 -15.27
C GLU A 546 -10.82 -42.70 -14.61
N PRO A 547 -11.81 -43.61 -14.67
CA PRO A 547 -11.67 -44.92 -14.06
C PRO A 547 -10.60 -45.75 -14.78
N GLY A 548 -9.35 -45.72 -14.30
CA GLY A 548 -8.27 -46.54 -14.86
C GLY A 548 -6.81 -46.16 -14.61
N GLU A 549 -6.48 -45.15 -13.81
CA GLU A 549 -5.07 -44.85 -13.42
C GLU A 549 -4.74 -45.26 -11.98
#